data_AF-E2JE50-F1
#
_entry.id   AF-E2JE50-F1
#
_cell.length_a   1.000
_cell.length_b   1.000
_cell.length_c   1.000
_cell.angle_alpha   90.00
_cell.angle_beta   90.00
_cell.angle_gamma   90.00
#
_symmetry.space_group_name_H-M   'P 1'
#
loop_
_entity.id
_entity.type
_entity.pdbx_description
1 polymer ?
#
loop_
_entity_poly.entity_id
_entity_poly.type
_entity_poly.pdbx_seq_one_letter_code
_entity_poly.pdbx_strand_id
1 'polypeptide(L)'
;MAGYFSLCGATGIILNALVKYGNNSFTLVLFIIPNANKEGVLKLEQFVLDTWKPEYNIQLNAIYSAGRILSVEHKNKIAFAREGSIHTEETKAKIAASLTGDRSPRFNKGTPVYLYEVHSTKLELSATFPNRFRAAAFLDVPF
;
A
#
# COMPACT_ATOMS: atom_id res chain seq x y z
N MET A 1 18.51 -10.83 1.70
CA MET A 1 18.34 -10.04 0.45
C MET A 1 16.84 -9.79 0.29
N ALA A 2 16.42 -8.54 0.41
CA ALA A 2 15.01 -8.14 0.43
C ALA A 2 14.45 -8.16 -1.01
N GLY A 3 13.59 -9.14 -1.33
CA GLY A 3 12.95 -9.23 -2.65
C GLY A 3 11.90 -8.13 -2.87
N TYR A 4 11.55 -7.85 -4.13
CA TYR A 4 10.62 -6.78 -4.55
C TYR A 4 9.33 -6.66 -3.68
N PHE A 5 8.76 -7.79 -3.27
CA PHE A 5 7.56 -7.83 -2.41
C PHE A 5 7.78 -7.25 -1.00
N SER A 6 8.99 -7.35 -0.44
CA SER A 6 9.32 -6.81 0.88
C SER A 6 9.44 -5.28 0.90
N LEU A 7 9.73 -4.65 -0.24
CA LEU A 7 9.79 -3.18 -0.38
C LEU A 7 8.40 -2.53 -0.50
N CYS A 8 7.40 -3.28 -0.96
CA CYS A 8 6.01 -2.81 -1.13
C CYS A 8 5.15 -2.97 0.15
N GLY A 9 5.63 -3.72 1.16
CA GLY A 9 4.81 -4.06 2.33
C GLY A 9 3.62 -4.99 2.02
N ALA A 10 3.61 -5.61 0.84
CA ALA A 10 2.52 -6.48 0.41
C ALA A 10 2.63 -7.86 1.08
N THR A 11 1.72 -8.19 1.98
CA THR A 11 1.66 -9.50 2.66
C THR A 11 0.73 -10.45 1.90
N GLY A 12 1.29 -11.25 0.98
CA GLY A 12 0.55 -12.27 0.23
C GLY A 12 0.77 -13.69 0.79
N ILE A 13 -0.19 -14.59 0.57
CA ILE A 13 -0.08 -16.00 1.03
C ILE A 13 1.16 -16.70 0.46
N ILE A 14 1.48 -16.45 -0.82
CA ILE A 14 2.68 -16.99 -1.47
C ILE A 14 3.98 -16.40 -0.90
N LEU A 15 3.98 -15.13 -0.50
CA LEU A 15 5.15 -14.50 0.13
C LEU A 15 5.44 -15.16 1.47
N ASN A 16 4.42 -15.38 2.29
CA ASN A 16 4.56 -16.06 3.57
C ASN A 16 5.11 -17.49 3.40
N ALA A 17 4.64 -18.20 2.37
CA ALA A 17 5.12 -19.55 2.06
C ALA A 17 6.60 -19.53 1.61
N LEU A 18 6.99 -18.59 0.75
CA LEU A 18 8.38 -18.40 0.33
C LEU A 18 9.30 -18.04 1.49
N VAL A 19 8.85 -17.16 2.40
CA VAL A 19 9.63 -16.81 3.61
C VAL A 19 9.78 -17.99 4.55
N LYS A 20 8.72 -18.80 4.71
CA LYS A 20 8.70 -19.92 5.66
C LYS A 20 9.49 -21.14 5.17
N TYR A 21 9.35 -21.50 3.90
CA TYR A 21 9.94 -22.72 3.34
C TYR A 21 11.20 -22.46 2.50
N GLY A 22 11.43 -21.22 2.09
CA GLY A 22 12.56 -20.83 1.24
C GLY A 22 12.32 -21.11 -0.23
N ASN A 23 13.08 -20.43 -1.10
CA ASN A 23 12.93 -20.53 -2.56
C ASN A 23 13.19 -21.94 -3.09
N ASN A 24 14.06 -22.72 -2.45
CA ASN A 24 14.41 -24.08 -2.88
C ASN A 24 13.24 -25.07 -2.75
N SER A 25 12.20 -24.73 -1.99
CA SER A 25 10.97 -25.51 -1.90
C SER A 25 9.99 -25.25 -3.05
N PHE A 26 10.32 -24.34 -3.97
CA PHE A 26 9.48 -23.98 -5.11
C PHE A 26 10.25 -24.18 -6.41
N THR A 27 9.52 -24.62 -7.44
CA THR A 27 10.05 -24.74 -8.80
C THR A 27 9.46 -23.62 -9.65
N LEU A 28 10.31 -22.82 -10.30
CA LEU A 28 9.87 -21.84 -11.28
C LEU A 28 9.74 -22.51 -12.65
N VAL A 29 8.53 -22.50 -13.20
CA VAL A 29 8.25 -22.97 -14.56
C VAL A 29 7.94 -21.74 -15.42
N LEU A 30 8.67 -21.59 -16.53
CA LEU A 30 8.49 -20.47 -17.46
C LEU A 30 7.76 -20.94 -18.71
N PHE A 31 6.65 -20.29 -19.03
CA PHE A 31 5.91 -20.50 -20.27
C PHE A 31 6.22 -19.37 -21.25
N ILE A 32 6.80 -19.70 -22.40
CA ILE A 32 7.11 -18.74 -23.47
C ILE A 32 5.99 -18.81 -24.49
N ILE A 33 5.20 -17.74 -24.59
CA ILE A 33 4.07 -17.65 -25.52
C ILE A 33 4.46 -16.73 -26.68
N PRO A 34 4.72 -17.26 -27.88
CA PRO A 34 5.00 -16.44 -29.05
C PRO A 34 3.76 -15.61 -29.42
N ASN A 35 3.95 -14.34 -29.77
CA ASN A 35 2.87 -13.41 -30.14
C ASN A 35 1.78 -13.27 -29.07
N ALA A 36 2.18 -13.17 -27.80
CA ALA A 36 1.25 -13.00 -26.68
C ALA A 36 0.35 -11.78 -26.87
N ASN A 37 -0.97 -12.01 -26.85
CA ASN A 37 -1.98 -10.96 -26.79
C ASN A 37 -2.75 -11.06 -25.46
N LYS A 38 -3.38 -9.95 -25.05
CA LYS A 38 -4.05 -9.87 -23.74
C LYS A 38 -5.12 -10.95 -23.58
N GLU A 39 -5.97 -11.14 -24.60
CA GLU A 39 -7.07 -12.11 -24.53
C GLU A 39 -6.59 -13.55 -24.42
N GLY A 40 -5.56 -13.92 -25.18
CA GLY A 40 -4.98 -15.27 -25.17
C GLY A 40 -4.31 -15.58 -23.84
N VAL A 41 -3.59 -14.61 -23.26
CA VAL A 41 -2.98 -14.75 -21.92
C VAL A 41 -4.06 -14.94 -20.86
N LEU A 42 -5.13 -14.14 -20.87
CA LEU A 42 -6.22 -14.28 -19.88
C LEU A 42 -6.96 -15.62 -20.01
N LYS A 43 -7.19 -16.11 -21.24
CA LYS A 43 -7.80 -17.42 -21.47
C LYS A 43 -6.92 -18.56 -20.95
N LEU A 44 -5.61 -18.48 -21.19
CA LEU A 44 -4.67 -19.48 -20.69
C LEU A 44 -4.57 -19.44 -19.18
N GLU A 45 -4.50 -18.25 -18.58
CA GLU A 45 -4.48 -18.08 -17.13
C GLU A 45 -5.74 -18.70 -16.49
N GLN A 46 -6.93 -18.39 -17.01
CA GLN A 46 -8.17 -18.98 -16.50
C GLN A 46 -8.17 -20.51 -16.66
N PHE A 47 -7.73 -21.03 -17.81
CA PHE A 47 -7.61 -22.47 -18.03
C PHE A 47 -6.70 -23.14 -16.99
N VAL A 48 -5.55 -22.55 -16.69
CA VAL A 48 -4.62 -23.07 -15.68
C VAL A 48 -5.23 -23.01 -14.27
N LEU A 49 -5.89 -21.90 -13.92
CA LEU A 49 -6.58 -21.74 -12.63
C LEU A 49 -7.67 -22.80 -12.44
N ASP A 50 -8.50 -23.02 -13.46
CA ASP A 50 -9.60 -23.98 -13.42
C ASP A 50 -9.09 -25.43 -13.36
N THR A 51 -7.98 -25.70 -14.06
CA THR A 51 -7.38 -27.04 -14.13
C THR A 51 -6.66 -27.41 -12.83
N TRP A 52 -5.84 -26.51 -12.29
CA TRP A 52 -4.93 -26.83 -11.17
C TRP A 52 -5.42 -26.34 -9.82
N LYS A 53 -6.37 -25.41 -9.77
CA LYS A 53 -6.95 -24.84 -8.54
C LYS A 53 -5.88 -24.50 -7.49
N PRO A 54 -4.89 -23.66 -7.84
CA PRO A 54 -3.72 -23.45 -7.01
C PRO A 54 -4.06 -22.78 -5.68
N GLU A 55 -3.53 -23.32 -4.58
CA GLU A 55 -3.80 -22.86 -3.21
C GLU A 55 -3.31 -21.42 -2.95
N TYR A 56 -2.20 -21.03 -3.59
CA TYR A 56 -1.59 -19.72 -3.38
C TYR A 56 -2.22 -18.59 -4.21
N ASN A 57 -3.11 -18.90 -5.15
CA ASN A 57 -3.81 -17.88 -5.93
C ASN A 57 -5.04 -17.36 -5.14
N ILE A 58 -5.03 -16.07 -4.84
CA ILE A 58 -6.11 -15.42 -4.08
C ILE A 58 -7.38 -15.26 -4.93
N GLN A 59 -7.20 -15.09 -6.24
CA GLN A 59 -8.31 -14.95 -7.17
C GLN A 59 -8.61 -16.27 -7.87
N LEU A 60 -9.90 -16.51 -8.05
CA LEU A 60 -10.41 -17.66 -8.77
C LEU A 60 -10.47 -17.41 -10.29
N ASN A 61 -10.53 -16.14 -10.69
CA ASN A 61 -10.68 -15.76 -12.09
C ASN A 61 -9.59 -14.78 -12.54
N ALA A 62 -9.10 -14.97 -13.76
CA ALA A 62 -8.09 -14.16 -14.43
C ALA A 62 -8.70 -12.86 -14.99
N ILE A 63 -9.05 -11.91 -14.12
CA ILE A 63 -9.78 -10.69 -14.56
C ILE A 63 -9.13 -9.39 -14.06
N TYR A 64 -8.56 -9.36 -12.84
CA TYR A 64 -8.09 -8.11 -12.24
C TYR A 64 -6.84 -8.29 -11.39
N SER A 65 -5.84 -7.42 -11.47
CA SER A 65 -4.68 -7.46 -10.58
C SER A 65 -4.93 -6.88 -9.17
N ALA A 66 -6.07 -6.20 -8.95
CA ALA A 66 -6.37 -5.43 -7.74
C ALA A 66 -7.03 -6.24 -6.60
N GLY A 67 -7.06 -7.57 -6.68
CA GLY A 67 -7.68 -8.45 -5.68
C GLY A 67 -9.12 -8.86 -6.01
N ARG A 68 -9.73 -9.68 -5.14
CA ARG A 68 -11.03 -10.32 -5.41
C ARG A 68 -12.17 -9.29 -5.41
N ILE A 69 -12.93 -9.23 -6.51
CA ILE A 69 -14.18 -8.46 -6.55
C ILE A 69 -15.25 -9.22 -5.76
N LEU A 70 -15.80 -8.56 -4.74
CA LEU A 70 -16.88 -9.09 -3.93
C LEU A 70 -18.21 -8.96 -4.68
N SER A 71 -19.05 -10.00 -4.62
CA SER A 71 -20.43 -9.93 -5.10
C SER A 71 -21.24 -8.90 -4.32
N VAL A 72 -22.33 -8.39 -4.92
CA VAL A 72 -23.23 -7.44 -4.27
C VAL A 72 -23.74 -7.99 -2.93
N GLU A 73 -24.12 -9.27 -2.90
CA GLU A 73 -24.53 -9.96 -1.67
C GLU A 73 -23.45 -9.92 -0.57
N HIS A 74 -22.19 -10.19 -0.92
CA HIS A 74 -21.10 -10.12 0.05
C HIS A 74 -20.87 -8.70 0.56
N LYS A 75 -20.95 -7.69 -0.32
CA LYS A 75 -20.86 -6.28 0.08
C LYS A 75 -21.97 -5.92 1.06
N ASN A 76 -23.20 -6.39 0.81
CA ASN A 76 -24.35 -6.15 1.68
C ASN A 76 -24.17 -6.83 3.05
N LYS A 77 -23.66 -8.07 3.10
CA LYS A 77 -23.36 -8.74 4.37
C LYS A 77 -22.30 -7.99 5.20
N ILE A 78 -21.26 -7.46 4.55
CA ILE A 78 -20.24 -6.65 5.23
C ILE A 78 -20.82 -5.34 5.72
N ALA A 79 -21.66 -4.68 4.91
CA ALA A 79 -22.34 -3.44 5.30
C ALA A 79 -23.25 -3.68 6.51
N PHE A 80 -24.10 -4.69 6.46
CA PHE A 80 -24.99 -5.09 7.56
C PHE A 80 -24.22 -5.42 8.84
N ALA A 81 -23.11 -6.18 8.74
CA ALA A 81 -22.28 -6.50 9.90
C ALA A 81 -21.59 -5.27 10.53
N ARG A 82 -21.41 -4.19 9.76
CA ARG A 82 -20.84 -2.92 10.24
C ARG A 82 -21.90 -1.92 10.69
N GLU A 83 -23.16 -2.15 10.32
CA GLU A 83 -24.26 -1.30 10.69
C GLU A 83 -24.43 -1.28 12.21
N GLY A 84 -24.51 -0.08 12.80
CA GLY A 84 -24.59 0.09 14.26
C GLY A 84 -23.26 -0.06 15.01
N SER A 85 -22.14 -0.37 14.35
CA SER A 85 -20.83 -0.40 14.98
C SER A 85 -20.33 1.04 15.23
N ILE A 86 -20.66 1.58 16.41
CA ILE A 86 -20.22 2.90 16.87
C ILE A 86 -19.13 2.70 17.92
N HIS A 87 -17.98 3.35 17.73
CA HIS A 87 -16.94 3.36 18.75
C HIS A 87 -17.44 4.05 20.03
N THR A 88 -17.11 3.48 21.19
CA THR A 88 -17.36 4.11 22.49
C THR A 88 -16.58 5.43 22.61
N GLU A 89 -17.04 6.35 23.44
CA GLU A 89 -16.34 7.63 23.68
C GLU A 89 -14.90 7.42 24.16
N GLU A 90 -14.65 6.40 24.99
CA GLU A 90 -13.30 6.02 25.40
C GLU A 90 -12.42 5.61 24.21
N THR A 91 -12.98 4.82 23.27
CA THR A 91 -12.25 4.39 22.07
C THR A 91 -11.99 5.57 21.15
N LYS A 92 -12.95 6.48 20.98
CA LYS A 92 -12.77 7.73 20.21
C LYS A 92 -11.67 8.59 20.82
N ALA A 93 -11.64 8.72 22.14
CA ALA A 93 -10.60 9.47 22.85
C ALA A 93 -9.21 8.85 22.64
N LYS A 94 -9.07 7.51 22.70
CA LYS A 94 -7.81 6.82 22.39
C LYS A 94 -7.37 7.03 20.95
N ILE A 95 -8.29 6.94 19.99
CA ILE A 95 -8.00 7.22 18.58
C ILE A 95 -7.51 8.66 18.41
N ALA A 96 -8.22 9.63 18.97
CA ALA A 96 -7.81 11.04 18.93
C ALA A 96 -6.41 11.23 19.51
N ALA A 97 -6.16 10.71 20.72
CA ALA A 97 -4.86 10.82 21.39
C ALA A 97 -3.71 10.18 20.60
N SER A 98 -3.97 9.15 19.79
CA SER A 98 -2.96 8.52 18.92
C SER A 98 -2.67 9.33 17.65
N LEU A 99 -3.64 10.12 17.18
CA LEU A 99 -3.54 10.89 15.94
C LEU A 99 -3.10 12.35 16.17
N THR A 100 -3.01 12.78 17.42
CA THR A 100 -2.58 14.13 17.81
C THR A 100 -1.07 14.19 18.06
N GLY A 101 -0.45 15.32 17.68
CA GLY A 101 0.94 15.63 18.02
C GLY A 101 1.95 14.70 17.35
N ASP A 102 3.04 14.46 18.06
CA ASP A 102 4.19 13.63 17.66
C ASP A 102 3.89 12.14 17.53
N ARG A 103 2.84 11.66 18.21
CA ARG A 103 2.33 10.29 18.08
C ARG A 103 1.71 10.02 16.71
N SER A 104 1.24 11.07 16.04
CA SER A 104 0.63 10.94 14.73
C SER A 104 1.64 10.38 13.73
N PRO A 105 1.32 9.32 12.96
CA PRO A 105 2.19 8.81 11.91
C PRO A 105 2.52 9.85 10.83
N ARG A 106 1.77 10.95 10.78
CA ARG A 106 1.92 12.07 9.85
C ARG A 106 2.70 13.25 10.44
N PHE A 107 3.08 13.19 11.72
CA PHE A 107 3.81 14.25 12.37
C PHE A 107 5.14 14.51 11.65
N ASN A 108 5.39 15.78 11.31
CA ASN A 108 6.57 16.21 10.57
C ASN A 108 6.85 15.42 9.27
N LYS A 109 5.82 14.79 8.69
CA LYS A 109 5.91 14.25 7.33
C LYS A 109 5.39 15.27 6.33
N GLY A 110 5.91 15.22 5.12
CA GLY A 110 5.53 16.12 4.04
C GLY A 110 6.70 16.38 3.09
N THR A 111 6.48 17.32 2.17
CA THR A 111 7.53 17.81 1.29
C THR A 111 8.43 18.77 2.08
N PRO A 112 9.75 18.52 2.14
CA PRO A 112 10.66 19.42 2.83
C PRO A 112 10.70 20.79 2.15
N VAL A 113 10.89 21.83 2.95
CA VAL A 113 10.97 23.23 2.51
C VAL A 113 12.33 23.78 2.87
N TYR A 114 12.99 24.40 1.91
CA TYR A 114 14.33 24.97 2.06
C TYR A 114 14.22 26.49 1.97
N LEU A 115 14.71 27.19 2.98
CA LEU A 115 14.77 28.64 3.04
C LEU A 115 16.16 29.09 2.60
N TYR A 116 16.22 29.92 1.56
CA TYR A 116 17.47 30.48 1.05
C TYR A 116 17.51 31.99 1.30
N GLU A 117 18.65 32.46 1.78
CA GLU A 117 19.00 33.88 1.79
C GLU A 117 19.57 34.26 0.43
N VAL A 118 19.04 35.35 -0.12
CA VAL A 118 19.42 35.84 -1.44
C VAL A 118 20.45 36.94 -1.29
N HIS A 119 21.67 36.69 -1.77
CA HIS A 119 22.70 37.71 -1.92
C HIS A 119 22.86 38.11 -3.38
N SER A 120 23.57 39.20 -3.65
CA SER A 120 23.80 39.72 -5.01
C SER A 120 24.53 38.74 -5.94
N THR A 121 25.29 37.79 -5.39
CA THR A 121 26.14 36.87 -6.15
C THR A 121 25.93 35.39 -5.80
N LYS A 122 25.12 35.07 -4.78
CA LYS A 122 24.89 33.69 -4.33
C LYS A 122 23.59 33.53 -3.56
N LEU A 123 23.11 32.29 -3.52
CA LEU A 123 22.03 31.84 -2.63
C LEU A 123 22.67 31.01 -1.51
N GLU A 124 22.38 31.36 -0.26
CA GLU A 124 22.85 30.61 0.90
C GLU A 124 21.68 29.89 1.57
N LEU A 125 21.83 28.60 1.86
CA LEU A 125 20.79 27.84 2.56
C LEU A 125 20.76 28.27 4.03
N SER A 126 19.68 28.93 4.44
CA SER A 126 19.49 29.47 5.79
C SER A 126 18.86 28.42 6.72
N ALA A 127 17.82 27.72 6.27
CA ALA A 127 17.14 26.71 7.07
C ALA A 127 16.47 25.63 6.23
N THR A 128 16.29 24.45 6.82
CA THR A 128 15.53 23.33 6.22
C THR A 128 14.43 22.89 7.18
N PHE A 129 13.21 22.74 6.65
CA PHE A 129 12.05 22.32 7.40
C PHE A 129 11.46 21.04 6.81
N PRO A 130 10.95 20.13 7.65
CA PRO A 130 10.38 18.86 7.18
C PRO A 130 9.08 19.05 6.40
N ASN A 131 8.36 20.15 6.64
CA ASN A 131 7.17 20.51 5.89
C ASN A 131 6.90 22.03 5.98
N ARG A 132 6.01 22.50 5.10
CA ARG A 132 5.58 23.90 5.01
C ARG A 132 4.99 24.47 6.31
N PHE A 133 4.35 23.66 7.15
CA PHE A 133 3.77 24.15 8.41
C PHE A 133 4.87 24.56 9.40
N ARG A 134 5.98 23.83 9.45
CA ARG A 134 7.15 24.21 10.27
C ARG A 134 7.84 25.45 9.74
N ALA A 135 7.96 25.58 8.43
CA ALA A 135 8.51 26.78 7.80
C ALA A 135 7.62 28.01 8.09
N ALA A 136 6.30 27.87 7.95
CA ALA A 136 5.35 28.95 8.21
C ALA A 136 5.37 29.41 9.67
N ALA A 137 5.40 28.46 10.62
CA ALA A 137 5.53 28.77 12.04
C ALA A 137 6.85 29.45 12.41
N PHE A 138 7.95 29.11 11.72
CA PHE A 138 9.25 29.77 11.91
C PHE A 138 9.26 31.19 11.36
N LEU A 139 8.61 31.41 10.21
CA LEU A 139 8.52 32.71 9.54
C LEU A 139 7.39 33.60 10.10
N ASP A 140 6.60 33.09 11.05
CA ASP A 140 5.39 33.72 11.58
C ASP A 140 4.39 34.16 10.49
N VAL A 141 4.28 33.35 9.43
CA VAL A 141 3.33 33.57 8.33
C VAL A 141 2.13 32.64 8.46
N PRO A 142 0.91 33.13 8.16
CA PRO A 142 -0.27 32.27 8.17
C PRO A 142 -0.14 31.16 7.12
N PHE A 143 -0.72 30.01 7.47
CA PHE A 143 -0.79 28.84 6.61
C PHE A 143 -2.13 28.76 5.87
#